data_AF-A0A1Q6DVM4-F1
#
_entry.id   AF-A0A1Q6DVM4-F1
#
_cell.length_a   1.000
_cell.length_b   1.000
_cell.length_c   1.000
_cell.angle_alpha   90.00
_cell.angle_beta   90.00
_cell.angle_gamma   90.00
#
_symmetry.space_group_name_H-M   'P 1'
#
loop_
_entity.id
_entity.type
_entity.pdbx_description
1 polymer ?
#
loop_
_entity_poly.entity_id
_entity_poly.type
_entity_poly.pdbx_seq_one_letter_code
_entity_poly.pdbx_strand_id
1 'polypeptide(L)'
;MEFSVLGAGLFTVTIGLWIAGMGLAGLADLETALKIVFLVGIVTGILFTWTLVLKDYFSATILGVAGIFNFMQAGISGFYENYDDKTASQVLSYIGIFLLVAGAVAFTELALTYVGAWLVLAGIILFLITSAVYGKAPKACSYGIIGISIINTVLSYMIWLGL
;
A
#
# COMPACT_ATOMS: atom_id res chain seq x y z
N MET A 1 -16.09 -22.32 -1.45
CA MET A 1 -15.07 -21.29 -1.25
C MET A 1 -15.32 -20.22 -2.28
N GLU A 2 -15.76 -19.04 -1.86
CA GLU A 2 -15.82 -17.89 -2.75
C GLU A 2 -14.40 -17.36 -2.95
N PHE A 3 -14.02 -17.14 -4.20
CA PHE A 3 -12.71 -16.61 -4.54
C PHE A 3 -12.63 -15.12 -4.15
N SER A 4 -11.72 -14.77 -3.23
CA SER A 4 -11.51 -13.38 -2.82
C SER A 4 -10.49 -12.68 -3.70
N VAL A 5 -10.95 -11.69 -4.48
CA VAL A 5 -10.09 -10.80 -5.29
C VAL A 5 -9.22 -9.91 -4.39
N LEU A 6 -9.70 -9.58 -3.19
CA LEU A 6 -8.96 -8.80 -2.20
C LEU A 6 -7.66 -9.52 -1.77
N GLY A 7 -7.70 -10.84 -1.60
CA GLY A 7 -6.50 -11.64 -1.26
C GLY A 7 -5.38 -11.44 -2.29
N ALA A 8 -5.70 -11.63 -3.57
CA ALA A 8 -4.75 -11.41 -4.68
C ALA A 8 -4.27 -9.96 -4.77
N GLY A 9 -5.16 -9.01 -4.52
CA GLY A 9 -4.85 -7.58 -4.51
C GLY A 9 -3.88 -7.21 -3.39
N LEU A 10 -4.12 -7.68 -2.16
CA LEU A 10 -3.20 -7.45 -1.05
C LEU A 10 -1.84 -8.12 -1.28
N PHE A 11 -1.78 -9.31 -1.89
CA PHE A 11 -0.51 -9.92 -2.27
C PHE A 11 0.28 -9.05 -3.26
N THR A 12 -0.42 -8.46 -4.23
CA THR A 12 0.20 -7.54 -5.20
C THR A 12 0.73 -6.28 -4.50
N VAL A 13 -0.02 -5.76 -3.52
CA VAL A 13 0.41 -4.64 -2.66
C VAL A 13 1.66 -4.99 -1.84
N THR A 14 1.77 -6.22 -1.34
CA THR A 14 2.99 -6.70 -0.66
C THR A 14 4.22 -6.55 -1.54
N ILE A 15 4.14 -6.95 -2.81
CA ILE A 15 5.28 -6.90 -3.73
C ILE A 15 5.75 -5.46 -3.91
N GLY A 16 4.82 -4.53 -4.09
CA GLY A 16 5.12 -3.09 -4.19
C GLY A 16 5.79 -2.54 -2.94
N LEU A 17 5.25 -2.84 -1.75
CA LEU A 17 5.82 -2.42 -0.47
C LEU A 17 7.23 -2.99 -0.26
N TRP A 18 7.42 -4.28 -0.55
CA TRP A 18 8.71 -4.95 -0.39
C TRP A 18 9.80 -4.29 -1.25
N ILE A 19 9.50 -4.06 -2.53
CA ILE A 19 10.45 -3.44 -3.49
C ILE A 19 10.76 -1.99 -3.10
N ALA A 20 9.74 -1.20 -2.76
CA ALA A 20 9.92 0.16 -2.26
C ALA A 20 10.78 0.18 -0.99
N GLY A 21 10.50 -0.71 -0.04
CA GLY A 21 11.24 -0.85 1.20
C GLY A 21 12.72 -1.20 0.97
N MET A 22 13.01 -2.14 0.07
CA MET A 22 14.39 -2.49 -0.29
C MET A 22 15.15 -1.32 -0.93
N GLY A 23 14.52 -0.59 -1.86
CA GLY A 23 15.11 0.59 -2.49
C GLY A 23 15.42 1.69 -1.47
N LEU A 24 14.45 2.02 -0.62
CA LEU A 24 14.60 3.04 0.44
C LEU A 24 15.55 2.61 1.57
N ALA A 25 15.81 1.32 1.75
CA ALA A 25 16.81 0.82 2.69
C ALA A 25 18.24 0.85 2.12
N GLY A 26 18.39 1.13 0.82
CA GLY A 26 19.66 1.05 0.09
C GLY A 26 20.10 -0.39 -0.19
N LEU A 27 19.17 -1.34 -0.19
CA LEU A 27 19.41 -2.75 -0.52
C LEU A 27 19.23 -3.04 -2.03
N ALA A 28 18.61 -2.11 -2.75
CA ALA A 28 18.42 -2.14 -4.20
C ALA A 28 18.62 -0.73 -4.78
N ASP A 29 18.87 -0.66 -6.08
CA ASP A 29 18.88 0.62 -6.80
C ASP A 29 17.51 1.30 -6.70
N LEU A 30 17.48 2.51 -6.15
CA LEU A 30 16.24 3.20 -5.82
C LEU A 30 15.44 3.57 -7.08
N GLU A 31 16.12 4.06 -8.12
CA GLU A 31 15.46 4.46 -9.37
C GLU A 31 14.75 3.27 -10.03
N THR A 32 15.45 2.14 -10.17
CA THR A 32 14.89 0.91 -10.72
C THR A 32 13.76 0.37 -9.83
N ALA A 33 13.92 0.39 -8.51
CA ALA A 33 12.90 -0.06 -7.57
C ALA A 33 11.60 0.74 -7.72
N LEU A 34 11.69 2.07 -7.84
CA LEU A 34 10.52 2.95 -7.98
C LEU A 34 9.81 2.74 -9.32
N LYS A 35 10.53 2.47 -10.41
CA LYS A 35 9.91 2.10 -11.71
C LYS A 35 9.12 0.80 -11.62
N ILE A 36 9.63 -0.20 -10.87
CA ILE A 36 8.90 -1.45 -10.65
C ILE A 36 7.68 -1.21 -9.76
N VAL A 37 7.80 -0.38 -8.72
CA VAL A 37 6.67 0.04 -7.88
C VAL A 37 5.57 0.68 -8.73
N PHE A 38 5.92 1.55 -9.68
CA PHE A 38 4.95 2.11 -10.63
C PHE A 38 4.18 1.03 -11.41
N LEU A 39 4.88 0.00 -11.91
CA LEU A 39 4.27 -1.13 -12.59
C LEU A 39 3.34 -1.93 -11.67
N VAL A 40 3.69 -2.13 -10.40
CA VAL A 40 2.81 -2.77 -9.41
C VAL A 40 1.51 -1.97 -9.23
N GLY A 41 1.57 -0.64 -9.27
CA GLY A 41 0.39 0.22 -9.27
C GLY A 41 -0.55 -0.06 -10.46
N ILE A 42 0.01 -0.18 -11.67
CA ILE A 42 -0.75 -0.53 -12.89
C ILE A 42 -1.40 -1.91 -12.76
N VAL A 43 -0.64 -2.91 -12.30
CA VAL A 43 -1.16 -4.29 -12.14
C VAL A 43 -2.27 -4.35 -11.10
N THR A 44 -2.13 -3.59 -10.01
CA THR A 44 -3.20 -3.47 -8.99
C THR A 44 -4.46 -2.83 -9.57
N GLY A 45 -4.32 -1.97 -10.59
CA GLY A 45 -5.43 -1.41 -11.36
C GLY A 45 -6.32 -2.45 -12.02
N ILE A 46 -5.75 -3.56 -12.50
CA ILE A 46 -6.53 -4.66 -13.11
C ILE A 46 -7.43 -5.31 -12.05
N LEU A 47 -6.89 -5.58 -10.86
CA LEU A 47 -7.63 -6.18 -9.75
C LEU A 47 -8.70 -5.23 -9.20
N PHE A 48 -8.40 -3.94 -9.14
CA PHE A 48 -9.37 -2.90 -8.82
C PHE A 48 -10.55 -2.88 -9.80
N THR A 49 -10.30 -2.88 -11.11
CA THR A 49 -11.39 -2.95 -12.11
C THR A 49 -12.23 -4.22 -11.92
N TRP A 50 -11.60 -5.35 -11.60
CA TRP A 50 -12.32 -6.58 -11.31
C TRP A 50 -13.23 -6.46 -10.08
N THR A 51 -12.75 -5.87 -8.97
CA THR A 51 -13.59 -5.62 -7.78
C THR A 51 -14.79 -4.73 -8.08
N LEU A 52 -14.64 -3.73 -8.95
CA LEU A 52 -15.75 -2.89 -9.40
C LEU A 52 -16.80 -3.68 -10.19
N VAL A 53 -16.38 -4.58 -11.09
CA VAL A 53 -17.30 -5.45 -11.85
C VAL A 53 -18.09 -6.37 -10.91
N LEU A 54 -17.46 -6.86 -9.86
CA LEU A 54 -18.11 -7.67 -8.82
C LEU A 54 -18.96 -6.86 -7.83
N LYS A 55 -19.00 -5.53 -7.97
CA LYS A 55 -19.66 -4.59 -7.04
C LYS A 55 -19.14 -4.65 -5.60
N ASP A 56 -17.92 -5.15 -5.41
CA ASP A 56 -17.21 -5.12 -4.13
C ASP A 56 -16.46 -3.79 -3.99
N TYR A 57 -17.21 -2.73 -3.69
CA TYR A 57 -16.69 -1.36 -3.62
C TYR A 57 -15.75 -1.15 -2.43
N PHE A 58 -15.87 -1.96 -1.37
CA PHE A 58 -15.00 -1.87 -0.22
C PHE A 58 -13.59 -2.35 -0.58
N SER A 59 -13.47 -3.55 -1.16
CA SER A 59 -12.19 -4.05 -1.67
C SER A 59 -11.63 -3.15 -2.77
N ALA A 60 -12.48 -2.63 -3.66
CA ALA A 60 -12.07 -1.67 -4.68
C ALA A 60 -11.44 -0.41 -4.07
N THR A 61 -12.03 0.13 -2.99
CA THR A 61 -11.49 1.32 -2.32
C THR A 61 -10.11 1.03 -1.72
N ILE A 62 -9.93 -0.13 -1.10
CA ILE A 62 -8.63 -0.56 -0.57
C ILE A 62 -7.59 -0.66 -1.69
N LEU A 63 -7.89 -1.38 -2.76
CA LEU A 63 -6.94 -1.59 -3.87
C LEU A 63 -6.65 -0.30 -4.64
N GLY A 64 -7.65 0.56 -4.81
CA GLY A 64 -7.49 1.87 -5.44
C GLY A 64 -6.54 2.76 -4.66
N VAL A 65 -6.76 2.90 -3.35
CA VAL A 65 -5.97 3.81 -2.50
C VAL A 65 -4.62 3.21 -2.13
N ALA A 66 -4.60 1.99 -1.56
CA ALA A 66 -3.39 1.35 -1.08
C ALA A 66 -2.47 0.87 -2.20
N GLY A 67 -3.06 0.52 -3.35
CA GLY A 67 -2.38 -0.02 -4.51
C GLY A 67 -2.13 1.04 -5.58
N ILE A 68 -3.17 1.39 -6.34
CA ILE A 68 -3.03 2.23 -7.53
C ILE A 68 -2.45 3.59 -7.19
N PHE A 69 -3.16 4.40 -6.38
CA PHE A 69 -2.75 5.77 -6.11
C PHE A 69 -1.42 5.83 -5.38
N ASN A 70 -1.21 4.95 -4.40
CA ASN A 70 0.03 4.90 -3.63
C ASN A 70 1.24 4.53 -4.48
N PHE A 71 1.19 3.43 -5.23
CA PHE A 71 2.36 2.96 -5.98
C PHE A 71 2.59 3.74 -7.26
N MET A 72 1.53 4.21 -7.93
CA MET A 72 1.72 5.10 -9.06
C MET A 72 2.35 6.41 -8.61
N GLN A 73 1.86 7.03 -7.52
CA GLN A 73 2.47 8.25 -7.00
C GLN A 73 3.92 8.02 -6.55
N ALA A 74 4.17 6.98 -5.75
CA ALA A 74 5.52 6.68 -5.27
C ALA A 74 6.47 6.35 -6.41
N GLY A 75 6.00 5.64 -7.44
CA GLY A 75 6.81 5.22 -8.57
C GLY A 75 7.09 6.32 -9.60
N ILE A 76 6.29 7.38 -9.67
CA ILE A 76 6.51 8.52 -10.59
C ILE A 76 7.87 9.17 -10.36
N SER A 77 8.35 9.26 -9.12
CA SER A 77 9.69 9.82 -8.82
C SER A 77 10.84 8.99 -9.41
N GLY A 78 10.61 7.71 -9.75
CA GLY A 78 11.57 6.91 -10.50
C GLY A 78 11.76 7.34 -11.96
N PHE A 79 10.89 8.20 -12.51
CA PHE A 79 10.96 8.70 -13.89
C PHE A 79 11.38 10.17 -13.99
N TYR A 80 11.35 10.93 -12.89
CA TYR A 80 11.62 12.36 -12.88
C TYR A 80 12.66 12.72 -11.82
N GLU A 81 13.83 13.19 -12.25
CA GLU A 81 14.94 13.57 -11.36
C GLU A 81 14.62 14.76 -10.43
N ASN A 82 13.66 15.61 -10.80
CA ASN A 82 13.25 16.81 -10.04
C ASN A 82 11.87 16.67 -9.41
N TYR A 83 11.46 15.44 -9.06
CA TYR A 83 10.16 15.24 -8.43
C TYR A 83 10.12 15.90 -7.05
N ASP A 84 9.15 16.79 -6.82
CA ASP A 84 9.04 17.53 -5.56
C ASP A 84 8.66 16.62 -4.40
N ASP A 85 9.61 16.38 -3.50
CA ASP A 85 9.45 15.56 -2.28
C ASP A 85 8.27 16.01 -1.41
N LYS A 86 7.91 17.31 -1.44
CA LYS A 86 6.77 17.83 -0.68
C LYS A 86 5.44 17.33 -1.25
N THR A 87 5.30 17.34 -2.56
CA THR A 87 4.11 16.82 -3.25
C THR A 87 3.97 15.31 -3.02
N ALA A 88 5.07 14.55 -3.07
CA ALA A 88 5.07 13.12 -2.74
C ALA A 88 4.63 12.85 -1.29
N SER A 89 5.15 13.63 -0.34
CA SER A 89 4.82 13.51 1.08
C SER A 89 3.35 13.85 1.39
N GLN A 90 2.78 14.86 0.71
CA GLN A 90 1.37 15.22 0.87
C GLN A 90 0.45 14.08 0.39
N VAL A 91 0.71 13.52 -0.80
CA VAL A 91 -0.13 12.44 -1.34
C VAL A 91 -0.07 11.19 -0.46
N LEU A 92 1.11 10.80 0.01
CA LEU A 92 1.27 9.69 0.94
C LEU A 92 0.54 9.94 2.29
N SER A 93 0.48 11.19 2.74
CA SER A 93 -0.23 11.55 3.98
C SER A 93 -1.74 11.40 3.81
N TYR A 94 -2.28 11.82 2.65
CA TYR A 94 -3.68 11.58 2.31
C TYR A 94 -4.00 10.08 2.24
N ILE A 95 -3.14 9.28 1.60
CA ILE A 95 -3.28 7.81 1.55
C ILE A 95 -3.29 7.21 2.95
N GLY A 96 -2.38 7.65 3.83
CA GLY A 96 -2.34 7.22 5.22
C GLY A 96 -3.65 7.51 5.98
N ILE A 97 -4.22 8.70 5.80
CA ILE A 97 -5.51 9.09 6.37
C ILE A 97 -6.65 8.23 5.81
N PHE A 98 -6.68 8.00 4.49
CA PHE A 98 -7.70 7.16 3.88
C PHE A 98 -7.65 5.72 4.40
N LEU A 99 -6.46 5.15 4.60
CA LEU A 99 -6.27 3.82 5.16
C LEU A 99 -6.71 3.75 6.63
N LEU A 100 -6.44 4.79 7.42
CA LEU A 100 -6.95 4.93 8.79
C LEU A 100 -8.48 4.90 8.82
N VAL A 101 -9.13 5.69 7.97
CA VAL A 101 -10.60 5.75 7.90
C VAL A 101 -11.17 4.43 7.39
N ALA A 102 -10.62 3.87 6.31
CA ALA A 102 -11.06 2.59 5.77
C ALA A 102 -10.90 1.46 6.80
N GLY A 103 -9.80 1.47 7.55
CA GLY A 103 -9.55 0.50 8.61
C GLY A 103 -10.50 0.65 9.79
N ALA A 104 -10.81 1.88 10.21
CA ALA A 104 -11.82 2.13 11.24
C ALA A 104 -13.20 1.62 10.81
N VAL A 105 -13.63 1.90 9.57
CA VAL A 105 -14.90 1.41 9.01
C VAL A 105 -14.92 -0.12 8.93
N ALA A 106 -13.82 -0.75 8.49
CA ALA A 106 -13.71 -2.20 8.45
C ALA A 106 -13.83 -2.84 9.84
N PHE A 107 -13.32 -2.15 10.86
CA PHE A 107 -13.33 -2.58 12.25
C PHE A 107 -14.72 -2.43 12.89
N THR A 108 -15.40 -1.30 12.67
CA THR A 108 -16.67 -0.98 13.34
C THR A 108 -17.90 -1.47 12.59
N GLU A 109 -17.91 -1.38 11.25
CA GLU A 109 -19.11 -1.61 10.43
C GLU A 109 -19.14 -2.98 9.77
N LEU A 110 -17.98 -3.51 9.36
CA LEU A 110 -17.89 -4.75 8.57
C LEU A 110 -17.51 -5.98 9.38
N ALA A 111 -17.21 -5.81 10.67
CA ALA A 111 -16.67 -6.86 11.55
C ALA A 111 -15.41 -7.57 10.98
N LEU A 112 -14.70 -6.92 10.06
CA LEU A 112 -13.45 -7.41 9.47
C LEU A 112 -12.29 -6.98 10.36
N THR A 113 -12.30 -7.44 11.61
CA THR A 113 -11.45 -6.92 12.69
C THR A 113 -9.95 -6.93 12.33
N TYR A 114 -9.48 -8.01 11.71
CA TYR A 114 -8.08 -8.17 11.31
C TYR A 114 -7.69 -7.28 10.12
N VAL A 115 -8.59 -7.14 9.13
CA VAL A 115 -8.38 -6.27 7.96
C VAL A 115 -8.41 -4.81 8.40
N GLY A 116 -9.33 -4.44 9.28
CA GLY A 116 -9.45 -3.10 9.84
C GLY A 116 -8.25 -2.69 10.67
N ALA A 117 -7.81 -3.55 11.60
CA ALA A 117 -6.60 -3.31 12.39
C ALA A 117 -5.35 -3.16 11.50
N TRP A 118 -5.24 -3.95 10.42
CA TRP A 118 -4.15 -3.83 9.46
C TRP A 118 -4.18 -2.52 8.67
N LEU A 119 -5.34 -2.14 8.12
CA LEU A 119 -5.51 -0.89 7.39
C LEU A 119 -5.15 0.31 8.26
N VAL A 120 -5.56 0.30 9.54
CA VAL A 120 -5.18 1.31 10.54
C VAL A 120 -3.66 1.30 10.75
N LEU A 121 -3.04 0.14 10.95
CA LEU A 121 -1.59 0.05 11.15
C LEU A 121 -0.79 0.54 9.93
N ALA A 122 -1.21 0.15 8.73
CA ALA A 122 -0.63 0.60 7.47
C ALA A 122 -0.78 2.12 7.28
N GLY A 123 -1.96 2.66 7.60
CA GLY A 123 -2.22 4.10 7.57
C GLY A 123 -1.35 4.89 8.54
N ILE A 124 -1.19 4.42 9.77
CA ILE A 124 -0.30 5.02 10.77
C ILE A 124 1.15 5.02 10.28
N ILE A 125 1.64 3.90 9.75
CA ILE A 125 3.04 3.82 9.33
C ILE A 125 3.31 4.68 8.10
N LEU A 126 2.40 4.72 7.11
CA LEU A 126 2.51 5.63 5.97
C LEU A 126 2.52 7.10 6.42
N PHE A 127 1.70 7.46 7.40
CA PHE A 127 1.69 8.78 8.01
C PHE A 127 3.00 9.11 8.77
N LEU A 128 3.59 8.13 9.46
CA LEU A 128 4.89 8.29 10.12
C LEU A 128 6.04 8.43 9.10
N ILE A 129 5.97 7.71 7.98
CA ILE A 129 6.94 7.81 6.88
C ILE A 129 6.88 9.21 6.25
N THR A 130 5.70 9.77 5.98
CA THR A 130 5.57 11.12 5.41
C THR A 130 6.00 12.22 6.36
N SER A 131 5.69 12.06 7.65
CA SER A 131 6.18 12.96 8.69
C SER A 131 7.72 12.96 8.74
N ALA A 132 8.36 11.83 8.43
CA ALA A 132 9.82 11.75 8.32
C ALA A 132 10.38 12.28 6.98
N VAL A 133 9.60 12.36 5.90
CA VAL A 133 10.03 13.02 4.64
C VAL A 133 10.18 14.54 4.82
N TYR A 134 9.46 15.16 5.77
CA TYR A 134 9.76 16.53 6.22
C TYR A 134 11.13 16.69 6.92
N GLY A 135 11.86 15.58 7.13
CA GLY A 135 13.24 15.57 7.61
C GLY A 135 13.91 14.21 7.43
N LYS A 136 14.25 13.83 6.18
CA LYS A 136 14.94 12.58 5.78
C LYS A 136 14.32 11.30 6.38
N ALA A 137 13.57 10.54 5.58
CA ALA A 137 13.06 9.23 5.96
C ALA A 137 14.19 8.34 6.55
N PRO A 138 14.23 8.09 7.86
CA PRO A 138 15.31 7.34 8.49
C PRO A 138 15.21 5.89 8.03
N LYS A 139 16.35 5.19 7.91
CA LYS A 139 16.41 3.77 7.51
C LYS A 139 15.44 2.87 8.29
N ALA A 140 15.12 3.23 9.53
CA ALA A 140 14.10 2.56 10.35
C ALA A 140 12.71 2.52 9.70
N CYS A 141 12.31 3.59 9.01
CA CYS A 141 11.06 3.66 8.25
C CYS A 141 11.07 2.68 7.06
N SER A 142 12.19 2.57 6.34
CA SER A 142 12.34 1.62 5.22
C SER A 142 12.17 0.17 5.68
N TYR A 143 12.77 -0.20 6.83
CA TYR A 143 12.56 -1.51 7.44
C TYR A 143 11.13 -1.71 7.97
N GLY A 144 10.47 -0.64 8.43
CA GLY A 144 9.05 -0.66 8.77
C GLY A 144 8.16 -1.04 7.59
N ILE A 145 8.41 -0.49 6.40
CA ILE A 145 7.70 -0.83 5.16
C ILE A 145 7.89 -2.33 4.83
N ILE A 146 9.12 -2.84 4.94
CA ILE A 146 9.41 -4.27 4.76
C ILE A 146 8.62 -5.11 5.78
N GLY A 147 8.61 -4.72 7.05
CA GLY A 147 7.82 -5.40 8.09
C GLY A 147 6.32 -5.45 7.78
N ILE A 148 5.73 -4.35 7.32
CA ILE A 148 4.31 -4.32 6.90
C ILE A 148 4.06 -5.28 5.75
N SER A 149 4.96 -5.36 4.77
CA SER A 149 4.77 -6.25 3.63
C SER A 149 4.69 -7.72 4.04
N ILE A 150 5.46 -8.13 5.07
CA ILE A 150 5.37 -9.48 5.64
C ILE A 150 3.99 -9.70 6.28
N ILE A 151 3.53 -8.74 7.10
CA ILE A 151 2.21 -8.82 7.75
C ILE A 151 1.09 -8.86 6.70
N ASN A 152 1.18 -8.03 5.67
CA ASN A 152 0.22 -7.97 4.57
C ASN A 152 0.20 -9.27 3.74
N THR A 153 1.34 -9.94 3.61
CA THR A 153 1.42 -11.28 3.00
C THR A 153 0.63 -12.30 3.79
N VAL A 154 0.80 -12.32 5.12
CA VAL A 154 0.07 -13.25 6.00
C VAL A 154 -1.44 -12.98 5.92
N LEU A 155 -1.86 -11.71 5.96
CA LEU A 155 -3.27 -11.32 5.81
C LEU A 155 -3.86 -11.73 4.46
N SER A 156 -3.11 -11.52 3.37
CA SER A 156 -3.51 -11.94 2.03
C SER A 156 -3.79 -13.46 1.99
N TYR A 157 -2.92 -14.27 2.58
CA TYR A 157 -3.13 -15.71 2.69
C TYR A 157 -4.32 -16.08 3.56
N MET A 158 -4.52 -15.43 4.71
CA MET A 158 -5.68 -15.68 5.57
C MET A 158 -7.00 -15.41 4.84
N ILE A 159 -7.08 -14.29 4.12
CA ILE A 159 -8.26 -13.94 3.31
C ILE A 159 -8.49 -14.95 2.19
N TRP A 160 -7.43 -15.44 1.53
CA TRP A 160 -7.56 -16.48 0.51
C TRP A 160 -8.03 -17.83 1.08
N LEU A 161 -7.64 -18.15 2.31
CA LEU A 161 -8.04 -19.37 3.01
C LEU A 161 -9.44 -19.25 3.64
N GLY A 162 -10.08 -18.07 3.59
CA GLY A 162 -11.40 -17.83 4.17
C GLY A 162 -11.40 -17.77 5.70
N LEU A 163 -10.28 -17.37 6.29
CA LEU A 163 -10.07 -17.24 7.74
C LEU A 163 -10.31 -15.82 8.24
#